data_AF-A0A935UHQ9-F1
#
_entry.id   AF-A0A935UHQ9-F1
#
_cell.length_a   1.000
_cell.length_b   1.000
_cell.length_c   1.000
_cell.angle_alpha   90.00
_cell.angle_beta   90.00
_cell.angle_gamma   90.00
#
_symmetry.space_group_name_H-M   'P 1'
#
loop_
_entity.id
_entity.type
_entity.pdbx_description
1 polymer ?
#
loop_
_entity_poly.entity_id
_entity_poly.type
_entity_poly.pdbx_seq_one_letter_code
_entity_poly.pdbx_strand_id
1 'polypeptide(L)'
;MAALYPVLIPRQLFSTAPSALLDESVRPATALSQLSPADRLFGWVGQGDSGQYKGQLRIGSTHCPEGANAIERVGDARGVPLVILGAPKPSQARFYGANDRQGTPYPRGTDKAAMYCPNHGLRGRKVYPHHKAQSDVNDYWDVSANPPLLNSQPGQPRLYREWRLPANAAAQRSDQNRSITAWVRPGVKFCFDLQVTNVSTVELGALLWLLSLDNDCYLRMGGGKPLGFGSVRLSVVEPAGLDLRDGAAIRSDYARFGGPSTAEGRRLRSNDDVQALIAVYRGDLPIALRSPHAAFDDLPIIKAFLNASRGGGLPVHYPRTQVAPNPSGENYKWFVANETDSQSRHERYSLPNLAAADRGLWVLK
;
A
#
# COMPACT_ATOMS: atom_id res chain seq x y z
N MET A 1 -36.24 -7.63 -43.30
CA MET A 1 -34.83 -7.23 -43.16
C MET A 1 -34.40 -7.52 -41.73
N ALA A 2 -33.61 -8.56 -41.51
CA ALA A 2 -32.99 -8.82 -40.22
C ALA A 2 -31.55 -8.29 -40.31
N ALA A 3 -31.25 -7.22 -39.57
CA ALA A 3 -29.91 -6.66 -39.47
C ALA A 3 -29.41 -6.78 -38.03
N LEU A 4 -28.16 -7.20 -37.88
CA LEU A 4 -27.41 -7.18 -36.63
C LEU A 4 -26.61 -5.87 -36.57
N TYR A 5 -26.75 -5.14 -35.47
CA TYR A 5 -25.97 -3.95 -35.17
C TYR A 5 -25.03 -4.22 -33.99
N PRO A 6 -23.77 -3.79 -34.03
CA PRO A 6 -22.86 -3.94 -32.90
C PRO A 6 -23.34 -3.08 -31.71
N VAL A 7 -23.50 -3.71 -30.55
CA VAL A 7 -24.01 -3.07 -29.32
C VAL A 7 -22.90 -2.33 -28.55
N LEU A 8 -21.62 -2.55 -28.88
CA LEU A 8 -20.50 -1.85 -28.23
C LEU A 8 -19.24 -1.83 -29.10
N ILE A 9 -18.82 -0.64 -29.51
CA ILE A 9 -17.39 -0.30 -29.68
C ILE A 9 -16.99 0.42 -28.39
N PRO A 10 -16.30 -0.21 -27.41
CA PRO A 10 -15.90 0.51 -26.22
C PRO A 10 -14.73 1.48 -26.48
N ARG A 11 -14.99 2.73 -26.11
CA ARG A 11 -14.15 3.70 -25.36
C ARG A 11 -12.81 4.11 -25.98
N GLN A 12 -12.87 5.27 -26.66
CA GLN A 12 -11.80 6.27 -26.87
C GLN A 12 -10.37 5.70 -26.82
N LEU A 13 -9.82 5.42 -27.99
CA LEU A 13 -8.45 4.98 -28.14
C LEU A 13 -7.52 6.16 -27.85
N PHE A 14 -6.63 5.97 -26.87
CA PHE A 14 -5.52 6.89 -26.65
C PHE A 14 -4.45 6.65 -27.72
N SER A 15 -3.66 7.68 -28.00
CA SER A 15 -2.57 7.59 -28.99
C SER A 15 -1.44 6.65 -28.54
N THR A 16 -1.28 6.44 -27.23
CA THR A 16 -0.25 5.54 -26.66
C THR A 16 -0.84 4.57 -25.65
N ALA A 17 -0.42 3.31 -25.71
CA ALA A 17 -0.78 2.31 -24.70
C ALA A 17 -0.13 2.65 -23.35
N PRO A 18 -0.83 2.53 -22.21
CA PRO A 18 -0.25 2.79 -20.89
C PRO A 18 1.05 2.01 -20.61
N SER A 19 1.17 0.78 -21.10
CA SER A 19 2.40 -0.03 -20.96
C SER A 19 3.62 0.61 -21.64
N ALA A 20 3.42 1.32 -22.76
CA ALA A 20 4.49 2.02 -23.46
C ALA A 20 4.96 3.29 -22.72
N LEU A 21 4.16 3.81 -21.79
CA LEU A 21 4.47 4.97 -20.94
C LEU A 21 5.21 4.59 -19.65
N LEU A 22 5.30 3.29 -19.32
CA LEU A 22 6.08 2.82 -18.17
C LEU A 22 7.57 3.00 -18.42
N ASP A 23 8.24 3.62 -17.43
CA ASP A 23 9.69 3.61 -17.34
C ASP A 23 10.21 2.17 -17.25
N GLU A 24 11.38 1.91 -17.84
CA GLU A 24 11.96 0.57 -17.87
C GLU A 24 12.23 0.01 -16.47
N SER A 25 12.61 0.88 -15.51
CA SER A 25 12.92 0.48 -14.14
C SER A 25 11.74 -0.08 -13.34
N VAL A 26 10.50 0.13 -13.81
CA VAL A 26 9.28 -0.35 -13.13
C VAL A 26 8.54 -1.42 -13.93
N ARG A 27 9.09 -1.84 -15.08
CA ARG A 27 8.55 -2.96 -15.84
C ARG A 27 8.86 -4.27 -15.12
N PRO A 28 8.00 -5.30 -15.25
CA PRO A 28 8.34 -6.63 -14.80
C PRO A 28 9.65 -7.08 -15.43
N ALA A 29 10.55 -7.64 -14.62
CA ALA A 29 11.79 -8.21 -15.13
C ALA A 29 11.50 -9.37 -16.10
N THR A 30 12.26 -9.42 -17.19
CA THR A 30 12.17 -10.48 -18.21
C THR A 30 13.44 -11.35 -18.26
N ALA A 31 14.51 -10.91 -17.62
CA ALA A 31 15.79 -11.61 -17.53
C ALA A 31 16.44 -11.42 -16.15
N LEU A 32 17.39 -12.31 -15.80
CA LEU A 32 18.07 -12.28 -14.49
C LEU A 32 18.84 -10.97 -14.21
N SER A 33 19.36 -10.31 -15.25
CA SER A 33 20.05 -9.03 -15.13
C SER A 33 19.13 -7.86 -14.78
N GLN A 34 17.82 -8.03 -14.94
CA GLN A 34 16.79 -7.02 -14.67
C GLN A 34 16.13 -7.18 -13.29
N LEU A 35 16.51 -8.20 -12.51
CA LEU A 35 15.88 -8.45 -11.22
C LEU A 35 16.10 -7.26 -10.28
N SER A 36 15.02 -6.80 -9.67
CA SER A 36 15.07 -5.83 -8.58
C SER A 36 15.59 -6.47 -7.30
N PRO A 37 16.02 -5.68 -6.30
CA PRO A 37 16.29 -6.18 -4.95
C PRO A 37 15.15 -7.03 -4.38
N ALA A 38 13.89 -6.67 -4.65
CA ALA A 38 12.73 -7.42 -4.20
C ALA A 38 12.61 -8.79 -4.91
N ASP A 39 12.84 -8.83 -6.22
CA ASP A 39 12.81 -10.09 -6.99
C ASP A 39 13.87 -11.08 -6.50
N ARG A 40 15.08 -10.60 -6.16
CA ARG A 40 16.14 -11.45 -5.61
C ARG A 40 15.83 -11.91 -4.19
N LEU A 41 15.26 -11.04 -3.36
CA LEU A 41 14.95 -11.39 -1.97
C LEU A 41 13.79 -12.37 -1.86
N PHE A 42 12.68 -12.09 -2.54
CA PHE A 42 11.43 -12.87 -2.43
C PHE A 42 11.30 -13.97 -3.49
N GLY A 43 12.12 -13.93 -4.54
CA GLY A 43 12.09 -14.86 -5.66
C GLY A 43 11.33 -14.30 -6.86
N TRP A 44 11.61 -14.88 -8.02
CA TRP A 44 11.04 -14.46 -9.29
C TRP A 44 10.83 -15.66 -10.22
N VAL A 45 9.76 -15.60 -11.01
CA VAL A 45 9.45 -16.57 -12.06
C VAL A 45 9.18 -15.77 -13.34
N GLY A 46 9.87 -16.12 -14.41
CA GLY A 46 9.70 -15.51 -15.72
C GLY A 46 8.28 -15.71 -16.26
N GLN A 47 7.76 -14.69 -16.93
CA GLN A 47 6.49 -14.78 -17.66
C GLN A 47 6.77 -15.47 -19.02
N GLY A 48 6.91 -16.79 -19.02
CA GLY A 48 7.24 -17.61 -20.20
C GLY A 48 8.05 -18.86 -19.84
N ASP A 49 8.66 -19.49 -20.84
CA ASP A 49 9.33 -20.80 -20.69
C ASP A 49 10.74 -20.73 -20.08
N SER A 50 11.25 -19.56 -19.71
CA SER A 50 12.63 -19.43 -19.24
C SER A 50 12.81 -18.40 -18.13
N GLY A 51 13.51 -18.83 -17.07
CA GLY A 51 14.00 -17.97 -16.00
C GLY A 51 13.27 -18.18 -14.68
N GLN A 52 14.05 -18.51 -13.65
CA GLN A 52 13.58 -18.53 -12.27
C GLN A 52 14.72 -18.10 -11.36
N TYR A 53 14.38 -17.43 -10.26
CA TYR A 53 15.32 -17.07 -9.22
C TYR A 53 14.73 -17.46 -7.87
N LYS A 54 15.45 -18.32 -7.14
CA LYS A 54 15.04 -18.79 -5.82
C LYS A 54 15.12 -17.63 -4.83
N GLY A 55 14.01 -17.36 -4.13
CA GLY A 55 13.97 -16.40 -3.05
C GLY A 55 14.98 -16.72 -1.95
N GLN A 56 15.61 -15.68 -1.44
CA GLN A 56 16.63 -15.73 -0.40
C GLN A 56 16.10 -15.46 1.00
N LEU A 57 14.79 -15.22 1.13
CA LEU A 57 14.07 -15.04 2.37
C LEU A 57 13.04 -16.18 2.56
N ARG A 58 12.95 -16.68 3.80
CA ARG A 58 11.91 -17.61 4.23
C ARG A 58 11.22 -17.06 5.47
N ILE A 59 9.91 -17.23 5.51
CA ILE A 59 9.06 -16.87 6.65
C ILE A 59 8.77 -18.17 7.42
N GLY A 60 9.13 -18.19 8.69
CA GLY A 60 8.87 -19.29 9.61
C GLY A 60 7.40 -19.39 10.00
N SER A 61 7.08 -20.40 10.81
CA SER A 61 5.74 -20.60 11.33
C SER A 61 5.27 -19.36 12.11
N THR A 62 4.05 -18.91 11.83
CA THR A 62 3.44 -17.78 12.54
C THR A 62 2.73 -18.27 13.79
N HIS A 63 3.01 -17.61 14.92
CA HIS A 63 2.41 -17.87 16.21
C HIS A 63 1.65 -16.64 16.71
N CYS A 64 0.42 -16.85 17.21
CA CYS A 64 -0.38 -15.83 17.88
C CYS A 64 -0.55 -16.24 19.35
N PRO A 65 0.08 -15.55 20.31
CA PRO A 65 -0.03 -15.90 21.73
C PRO A 65 -1.47 -15.90 22.24
N GLU A 66 -2.32 -15.03 21.70
CA GLU A 66 -3.75 -14.93 22.06
C GLU A 66 -4.61 -16.05 21.44
N GLY A 67 -4.08 -16.82 20.48
CA GLY A 67 -4.83 -17.89 19.80
C GLY A 67 -6.19 -17.43 19.27
N ALA A 68 -7.24 -18.19 19.57
CA ALA A 68 -8.61 -17.88 19.14
C ALA A 68 -9.17 -16.58 19.75
N ASN A 69 -8.65 -16.11 20.90
CA ASN A 69 -9.11 -14.86 21.55
C ASN A 69 -8.70 -13.60 20.77
N ALA A 70 -7.79 -13.72 19.81
CA ALA A 70 -7.47 -12.67 18.86
C ALA A 70 -8.67 -12.33 17.95
N ILE A 71 -9.59 -13.27 17.75
CA ILE A 71 -10.70 -13.16 16.82
C ILE A 71 -11.93 -12.63 17.54
N GLU A 72 -12.42 -11.48 17.09
CA GLU A 72 -13.70 -10.92 17.52
C GLU A 72 -14.78 -11.23 16.50
N ARG A 73 -15.88 -11.83 16.96
CA ARG A 73 -17.07 -12.06 16.13
C ARG A 73 -17.89 -10.79 16.05
N VAL A 74 -18.38 -10.49 14.86
CA VAL A 74 -19.07 -9.23 14.59
C VAL A 74 -20.40 -9.45 13.88
N GLY A 75 -21.42 -8.71 14.33
CA GLY A 75 -22.77 -8.79 13.78
C GLY A 75 -23.53 -10.06 14.18
N ASP A 76 -24.60 -10.34 13.44
CA ASP A 76 -25.39 -11.57 13.56
C ASP A 76 -24.68 -12.76 12.89
N ALA A 77 -25.34 -13.92 12.80
CA ALA A 77 -24.80 -15.10 12.11
C ALA A 77 -24.43 -14.85 10.63
N ARG A 78 -24.98 -13.80 10.01
CA ARG A 78 -24.70 -13.40 8.62
C ARG A 78 -23.60 -12.33 8.53
N GLY A 79 -23.04 -11.90 9.66
CA GLY A 79 -21.98 -10.91 9.76
C GLY A 79 -22.41 -9.50 9.39
N VAL A 80 -21.47 -8.58 9.47
CA VAL A 80 -21.66 -7.16 9.17
C VAL A 80 -21.39 -6.88 7.68
N PRO A 81 -22.33 -6.31 6.92
CA PRO A 81 -22.08 -5.89 5.54
C PRO A 81 -21.15 -4.68 5.49
N LEU A 82 -20.11 -4.77 4.67
CA LEU A 82 -19.15 -3.69 4.43
C LEU A 82 -19.65 -2.74 3.33
N VAL A 83 -19.12 -1.51 3.33
CA VAL A 83 -19.29 -0.57 2.22
C VAL A 83 -18.76 -1.18 0.91
N ILE A 84 -19.46 -0.90 -0.20
CA ILE A 84 -19.08 -1.37 -1.55
C ILE A 84 -17.70 -0.82 -1.91
N LEU A 85 -16.78 -1.73 -2.24
CA LEU A 85 -15.47 -1.37 -2.78
C LEU A 85 -15.57 -1.19 -4.28
N GLY A 86 -15.20 -0.02 -4.78
CA GLY A 86 -15.12 0.22 -6.21
C GLY A 86 -13.96 -0.57 -6.83
N ALA A 87 -14.24 -1.27 -7.94
CA ALA A 87 -13.20 -1.83 -8.77
C ALA A 87 -12.34 -0.71 -9.41
N PRO A 88 -11.03 -0.94 -9.64
CA PRO A 88 -10.21 -0.04 -10.45
C PRO A 88 -10.92 0.30 -11.76
N LYS A 89 -10.87 1.57 -12.17
CA LYS A 89 -11.50 2.05 -13.41
C LYS A 89 -10.40 2.49 -14.38
N PRO A 90 -9.89 1.61 -15.26
CA PRO A 90 -8.84 1.96 -16.22
C PRO A 90 -9.20 3.15 -17.12
N SER A 91 -10.50 3.37 -17.35
CA SER A 91 -11.00 4.52 -18.10
C SER A 91 -10.80 5.87 -17.42
N GLN A 92 -10.36 5.91 -16.15
CA GLN A 92 -10.07 7.14 -15.40
C GLN A 92 -8.63 7.59 -15.65
N ALA A 93 -8.28 7.92 -16.90
CA ALA A 93 -6.91 8.23 -17.32
C ALA A 93 -6.22 9.28 -16.43
N ARG A 94 -6.96 10.31 -16.00
CA ARG A 94 -6.47 11.37 -15.10
C ARG A 94 -5.89 10.86 -13.77
N PHE A 95 -6.38 9.72 -13.31
CA PHE A 95 -5.94 9.09 -12.07
C PHE A 95 -4.63 8.32 -12.22
N TYR A 96 -4.27 7.90 -13.43
CA TYR A 96 -3.15 6.99 -13.69
C TYR A 96 -2.09 7.59 -14.62
N GLY A 97 -2.45 8.53 -15.49
CA GLY A 97 -1.54 9.19 -16.41
C GLY A 97 -0.96 10.47 -15.82
N ALA A 98 0.24 10.81 -16.28
CA ALA A 98 0.96 12.01 -15.95
C ALA A 98 1.21 12.83 -17.21
N ASN A 99 1.31 14.15 -17.06
CA ASN A 99 1.59 15.09 -18.15
C ASN A 99 3.02 14.96 -18.69
N ASP A 100 3.91 14.33 -17.92
CA ASP A 100 5.32 14.11 -18.26
C ASP A 100 5.83 12.79 -17.67
N ARG A 101 7.08 12.46 -17.96
CA ARG A 101 7.77 11.26 -17.47
C ARG A 101 8.11 11.31 -15.97
N GLN A 102 8.13 12.50 -15.38
CA GLN A 102 8.39 12.73 -13.96
C GLN A 102 7.17 12.44 -13.08
N GLY A 103 6.00 12.19 -13.70
CA GLY A 103 4.79 11.84 -12.98
C GLY A 103 3.94 13.05 -12.62
N THR A 104 4.17 14.24 -13.20
CA THR A 104 3.39 15.45 -12.95
C THR A 104 1.91 15.22 -13.29
N PRO A 105 0.95 15.57 -12.42
CA PRO A 105 -0.46 15.36 -12.70
C PRO A 105 -0.89 16.22 -13.90
N TYR A 106 -1.88 15.74 -14.67
CA TYR A 106 -2.49 16.59 -15.69
C TYR A 106 -3.10 17.85 -15.07
N PRO A 107 -2.97 19.01 -15.74
CA PRO A 107 -3.67 20.22 -15.36
C PRO A 107 -5.18 19.97 -15.18
N ARG A 108 -5.79 20.70 -14.26
CA ARG A 108 -7.24 20.67 -14.09
C ARG A 108 -7.89 21.15 -15.39
N GLY A 109 -8.92 20.44 -15.84
CA GLY A 109 -9.59 20.79 -17.08
C GLY A 109 -9.05 20.05 -18.32
N THR A 110 -7.87 19.41 -18.27
CA THR A 110 -7.35 18.67 -19.42
C THR A 110 -8.37 17.66 -19.95
N ASP A 111 -8.66 17.75 -21.25
CA ASP A 111 -9.53 16.82 -21.94
C ASP A 111 -8.94 15.41 -21.86
N LYS A 112 -9.81 14.43 -21.68
CA LYS A 112 -9.43 13.02 -21.66
C LYS A 112 -8.74 12.60 -22.95
N ALA A 113 -9.14 13.11 -24.11
CA ALA A 113 -8.53 12.82 -25.41
C ALA A 113 -7.04 13.23 -25.48
N ALA A 114 -6.64 14.23 -24.68
CA ALA A 114 -5.27 14.73 -24.63
C ALA A 114 -4.38 13.97 -23.62
N MET A 115 -4.87 12.86 -23.05
CA MET A 115 -4.11 12.05 -22.10
C MET A 115 -3.45 10.84 -22.79
N TYR A 116 -2.43 10.28 -22.13
CA TYR A 116 -1.66 9.15 -22.64
C TYR A 116 -1.08 9.39 -24.04
N CYS A 117 -0.49 10.56 -24.24
CA CYS A 117 0.21 10.92 -25.46
C CYS A 117 1.68 10.50 -25.44
N PRO A 118 2.37 10.49 -26.60
CA PRO A 118 3.82 10.41 -26.63
C PRO A 118 4.43 11.48 -25.71
N ASN A 119 5.51 11.11 -25.01
CA ASN A 119 6.21 11.94 -23.99
C ASN A 119 5.50 12.15 -22.64
N HIS A 120 4.25 11.69 -22.49
CA HIS A 120 3.59 11.63 -21.19
C HIS A 120 4.15 10.47 -20.34
N GLY A 121 3.67 10.34 -19.11
CA GLY A 121 4.07 9.27 -18.19
C GLY A 121 2.89 8.67 -17.43
N LEU A 122 3.22 7.91 -16.38
CA LEU A 122 2.25 7.32 -15.45
C LEU A 122 2.49 7.79 -14.02
N ARG A 123 1.40 7.84 -13.25
CA ARG A 123 1.32 8.24 -11.84
C ARG A 123 1.67 7.06 -10.94
N GLY A 124 2.94 6.64 -10.96
CA GLY A 124 3.57 5.73 -9.98
C GLY A 124 2.73 4.54 -9.50
N ARG A 125 3.01 4.07 -8.27
CA ARG A 125 2.23 3.03 -7.59
C ARG A 125 1.14 3.67 -6.73
N LYS A 126 -0.04 3.05 -6.71
CA LYS A 126 -1.16 3.47 -5.87
C LYS A 126 -1.17 2.64 -4.58
N VAL A 127 -1.31 3.33 -3.47
CA VAL A 127 -1.37 2.74 -2.13
C VAL A 127 -2.56 3.29 -1.38
N TYR A 128 -3.07 2.52 -0.42
CA TYR A 128 -4.05 2.99 0.55
C TYR A 128 -3.30 3.38 1.82
N PRO A 129 -3.23 4.68 2.18
CA PRO A 129 -2.55 5.12 3.39
C PRO A 129 -3.12 4.47 4.65
N HIS A 130 -2.39 4.55 5.74
CA HIS A 130 -2.93 4.28 7.08
C HIS A 130 -4.01 5.32 7.43
N HIS A 131 -5.12 4.87 8.02
CA HIS A 131 -6.25 5.71 8.40
C HIS A 131 -6.03 6.28 9.82
N LYS A 132 -4.99 7.12 10.00
CA LYS A 132 -4.55 7.59 11.32
C LYS A 132 -5.68 8.27 12.12
N ALA A 133 -6.37 9.23 11.50
CA ALA A 133 -7.49 9.93 12.15
C ALA A 133 -8.59 8.98 12.65
N GLN A 134 -8.80 7.85 11.97
CA GLN A 134 -9.75 6.82 12.38
C GLN A 134 -9.18 5.87 13.45
N SER A 135 -7.90 5.50 13.38
CA SER A 135 -7.28 4.56 14.32
C SER A 135 -7.12 5.12 15.72
N ASP A 136 -7.01 6.44 15.84
CA ASP A 136 -6.88 7.13 17.13
C ASP A 136 -8.22 7.21 17.90
N VAL A 137 -9.31 6.69 17.32
CA VAL A 137 -10.66 6.70 17.92
C VAL A 137 -11.01 5.32 18.51
N ASN A 138 -11.14 5.26 19.84
CA ASN A 138 -11.31 4.01 20.60
C ASN A 138 -12.53 3.18 20.18
N ASP A 139 -13.65 3.82 19.86
CA ASP A 139 -14.91 3.16 19.48
C ASP A 139 -15.10 3.07 17.94
N TYR A 140 -14.05 3.31 17.15
CA TYR A 140 -14.13 3.25 15.69
C TYR A 140 -14.62 1.88 15.18
N TRP A 141 -14.18 0.81 15.83
CA TRP A 141 -14.51 -0.58 15.47
C TRP A 141 -15.71 -1.16 16.23
N ASP A 142 -16.31 -0.40 17.16
CA ASP A 142 -17.48 -0.86 17.91
C ASP A 142 -18.71 -0.96 17.00
N VAL A 143 -19.20 -2.18 16.79
CA VAL A 143 -20.38 -2.45 15.95
C VAL A 143 -21.70 -2.03 16.62
N SER A 144 -21.73 -1.91 17.95
CA SER A 144 -22.92 -1.63 18.75
C SER A 144 -23.26 -0.14 18.83
N ALA A 145 -22.25 0.74 18.69
CA ALA A 145 -22.42 2.18 18.73
C ALA A 145 -23.22 2.72 17.52
N ASN A 146 -24.19 3.60 17.80
CA ASN A 146 -25.21 4.12 16.87
C ASN A 146 -25.00 5.64 16.63
N PRO A 147 -24.02 6.09 15.83
CA PRO A 147 -24.14 6.26 14.37
C PRO A 147 -22.82 6.01 13.59
N PRO A 148 -22.81 6.06 12.23
CA PRO A 148 -21.55 5.99 11.47
C PRO A 148 -20.67 7.24 11.61
N LEU A 149 -21.15 8.32 12.22
CA LEU A 149 -20.41 9.55 12.50
C LEU A 149 -19.67 9.41 13.84
N LEU A 150 -18.38 9.70 13.82
CA LEU A 150 -17.49 9.69 14.99
C LEU A 150 -17.03 11.12 15.28
N ASN A 151 -17.06 11.51 16.57
CA ASN A 151 -16.46 12.73 17.12
C ASN A 151 -16.63 14.00 16.25
N SER A 152 -17.80 14.62 16.31
CA SER A 152 -18.05 15.91 15.65
C SER A 152 -17.85 17.08 16.61
N GLN A 153 -16.59 17.45 16.86
CA GLN A 153 -16.30 18.69 17.57
C GLN A 153 -16.33 19.90 16.61
N PRO A 154 -16.79 21.08 17.07
CA PRO A 154 -16.70 22.32 16.29
C PRO A 154 -15.26 22.59 15.86
N GLY A 155 -15.04 22.86 14.56
CA GLY A 155 -13.73 23.16 13.99
C GLY A 155 -12.88 21.94 13.61
N GLN A 156 -13.30 20.72 13.94
CA GLN A 156 -12.62 19.49 13.52
C GLN A 156 -13.28 18.86 12.28
N PRO A 157 -12.50 18.13 11.44
CA PRO A 157 -13.07 17.40 10.32
C PRO A 157 -14.01 16.29 10.82
N ARG A 158 -15.19 16.17 10.19
CA ARG A 158 -16.14 15.10 10.49
C ARG A 158 -15.53 13.75 10.13
N LEU A 159 -15.56 12.81 11.07
CA LEU A 159 -15.06 11.46 10.89
C LEU A 159 -16.21 10.47 10.73
N TYR A 160 -16.06 9.50 9.83
CA TYR A 160 -17.05 8.44 9.63
C TYR A 160 -16.41 7.06 9.74
N ARG A 161 -17.21 6.05 10.10
CA ARG A 161 -16.86 4.63 10.00
C ARG A 161 -16.89 4.23 8.52
N GLU A 162 -15.77 4.41 7.83
CA GLU A 162 -15.68 4.20 6.38
C GLU A 162 -15.93 2.74 5.96
N TRP A 163 -15.81 1.79 6.89
CA TRP A 163 -16.15 0.39 6.67
C TRP A 163 -17.65 0.08 6.76
N ARG A 164 -18.45 0.95 7.39
CA ARG A 164 -19.86 0.70 7.75
C ARG A 164 -20.81 1.46 6.83
N LEU A 165 -21.83 0.75 6.34
CA LEU A 165 -22.95 1.39 5.64
C LEU A 165 -23.78 2.26 6.62
N PRO A 166 -24.37 3.39 6.18
CA PRO A 166 -25.27 4.18 7.01
C PRO A 166 -26.48 3.39 7.53
N ALA A 167 -27.05 3.82 8.66
CA ALA A 167 -28.27 3.22 9.21
C ALA A 167 -29.39 3.23 8.14
N ASN A 168 -30.14 2.14 8.03
CA ASN A 168 -31.10 1.78 6.96
C ASN A 168 -30.53 1.12 5.70
N ALA A 169 -29.21 1.15 5.46
CA ALA A 169 -28.57 0.42 4.36
C ALA A 169 -28.15 -1.02 4.73
N ALA A 170 -28.26 -1.40 6.01
CA ALA A 170 -27.98 -2.75 6.50
C ALA A 170 -28.88 -3.85 5.87
N ALA A 171 -29.98 -3.47 5.23
CA ALA A 171 -30.82 -4.37 4.43
C ALA A 171 -30.21 -4.75 3.06
N GLN A 172 -29.14 -4.09 2.61
CA GLN A 172 -28.62 -4.20 1.25
C GLN A 172 -27.37 -5.09 1.14
N ARG A 173 -27.45 -6.34 1.62
CA ARG A 173 -26.49 -7.35 1.14
C ARG A 173 -26.67 -7.50 -0.37
N SER A 174 -25.57 -7.40 -1.11
CA SER A 174 -25.59 -7.49 -2.58
C SER A 174 -24.35 -8.24 -3.07
N ASP A 175 -24.34 -8.59 -4.35
CA ASP A 175 -23.17 -9.14 -5.04
C ASP A 175 -21.98 -8.15 -5.06
N GLN A 176 -22.26 -6.86 -4.86
CA GLN A 176 -21.28 -5.76 -4.85
C GLN A 176 -20.59 -5.55 -3.49
N ASN A 177 -21.09 -6.12 -2.40
CA ASN A 177 -20.45 -6.03 -1.09
C ASN A 177 -20.07 -7.40 -0.53
N ARG A 178 -19.34 -7.36 0.59
CA ARG A 178 -18.94 -8.54 1.35
C ARG A 178 -19.38 -8.34 2.79
N SER A 179 -19.81 -9.43 3.41
CA SER A 179 -20.05 -9.47 4.85
C SER A 179 -18.88 -10.12 5.56
N ILE A 180 -18.53 -9.60 6.72
CA ILE A 180 -17.53 -10.18 7.60
C ILE A 180 -18.19 -10.66 8.88
N THR A 181 -17.86 -11.88 9.31
CA THR A 181 -18.40 -12.49 10.53
C THR A 181 -17.43 -12.39 11.70
N ALA A 182 -16.17 -12.06 11.41
CA ALA A 182 -15.13 -11.89 12.41
C ALA A 182 -13.97 -11.06 11.86
N TRP A 183 -13.17 -10.51 12.77
CA TRP A 183 -11.87 -9.91 12.46
C TRP A 183 -10.85 -10.18 13.57
N VAL A 184 -9.58 -9.95 13.26
CA VAL A 184 -8.53 -9.84 14.28
C VAL A 184 -8.66 -8.48 14.96
N ARG A 185 -8.74 -8.46 16.29
CA ARG A 185 -8.87 -7.22 17.08
C ARG A 185 -7.65 -6.31 16.92
N PRO A 186 -7.81 -4.98 17.02
CA PRO A 186 -6.68 -4.07 17.15
C PRO A 186 -5.78 -4.47 18.33
N GLY A 187 -4.46 -4.36 18.15
CA GLY A 187 -3.47 -4.64 19.21
C GLY A 187 -2.99 -6.09 19.30
N VAL A 188 -3.63 -7.04 18.60
CA VAL A 188 -3.18 -8.44 18.56
C VAL A 188 -1.79 -8.56 17.94
N LYS A 189 -0.95 -9.39 18.55
CA LYS A 189 0.43 -9.64 18.11
C LYS A 189 0.59 -11.03 17.49
N PHE A 190 1.34 -11.08 16.40
CA PHE A 190 1.80 -12.30 15.74
C PHE A 190 3.33 -12.29 15.70
N CYS A 191 3.93 -13.44 15.99
CA CYS A 191 5.37 -13.65 15.96
C CYS A 191 5.70 -14.67 14.88
N PHE A 192 6.79 -14.46 14.16
CA PHE A 192 7.33 -15.39 13.18
C PHE A 192 8.82 -15.09 12.98
N ASP A 193 9.55 -16.10 12.50
CA ASP A 193 10.96 -15.96 12.19
C ASP A 193 11.16 -15.57 10.73
N LEU A 194 12.18 -14.76 10.47
CA LEU A 194 12.67 -14.49 9.12
C LEU A 194 14.06 -15.10 8.97
N GLN A 195 14.21 -16.02 8.01
CA GLN A 195 15.49 -16.61 7.68
C GLN A 195 15.96 -16.06 6.33
N VAL A 196 17.21 -15.60 6.28
CA VAL A 196 17.83 -15.08 5.06
C VAL A 196 19.06 -15.91 4.68
N THR A 197 19.36 -16.00 3.39
CA THR A 197 20.53 -16.73 2.89
C THR A 197 21.11 -16.00 1.68
N ASN A 198 22.43 -15.74 1.64
CA ASN A 198 23.09 -15.09 0.50
C ASN A 198 22.42 -13.76 0.06
N VAL A 199 21.95 -12.96 1.01
CA VAL A 199 21.39 -11.63 0.76
C VAL A 199 22.52 -10.61 0.76
N SER A 200 22.54 -9.69 -0.22
CA SER A 200 23.56 -8.64 -0.26
C SER A 200 23.39 -7.66 0.89
N THR A 201 24.46 -6.93 1.23
CA THR A 201 24.45 -5.90 2.28
C THR A 201 23.34 -4.86 2.07
N VAL A 202 23.15 -4.40 0.83
CA VAL A 202 22.15 -3.39 0.46
C VAL A 202 20.73 -3.94 0.60
N GLU A 203 20.46 -5.14 0.10
CA GLU A 203 19.14 -5.79 0.20
C GLU A 203 18.76 -6.08 1.64
N LEU A 204 19.73 -6.55 2.44
CA LEU A 204 19.53 -6.78 3.86
C LEU A 204 19.28 -5.47 4.60
N GLY A 205 20.00 -4.40 4.28
CA GLY A 205 19.77 -3.06 4.80
C GLY A 205 18.36 -2.53 4.48
N ALA A 206 17.87 -2.76 3.26
CA ALA A 206 16.50 -2.39 2.86
C ALA A 206 15.44 -3.17 3.65
N LEU A 207 15.63 -4.49 3.82
CA LEU A 207 14.74 -5.32 4.62
C LEU A 207 14.72 -4.87 6.09
N LEU A 208 15.89 -4.67 6.69
CA LEU A 208 16.02 -4.23 8.07
C LEU A 208 15.38 -2.85 8.28
N TRP A 209 15.55 -1.92 7.33
CA TRP A 209 14.87 -0.62 7.38
C TRP A 209 13.34 -0.75 7.45
N LEU A 210 12.75 -1.67 6.68
CA LEU A 210 11.31 -1.96 6.74
C LEU A 210 10.87 -2.64 8.04
N LEU A 211 11.76 -3.38 8.70
CA LEU A 211 11.51 -4.04 10.00
C LEU A 211 11.75 -3.12 11.20
N SER A 212 12.39 -1.97 10.98
CA SER A 212 12.80 -0.98 11.99
C SER A 212 12.15 0.38 11.75
N LEU A 213 10.95 0.43 11.15
CA LEU A 213 10.20 1.66 10.98
C LEU A 213 9.75 2.23 12.33
N ASP A 214 9.54 3.54 12.38
CA ASP A 214 9.05 4.24 13.58
C ASP A 214 7.73 3.65 14.09
N ASN A 215 7.47 3.82 15.40
CA ASN A 215 6.29 3.25 16.06
C ASN A 215 4.94 3.73 15.51
N ASP A 216 4.93 4.86 14.81
CA ASP A 216 3.77 5.47 14.16
C ASP A 216 3.61 5.06 12.68
N CYS A 217 4.51 4.24 12.14
CA CYS A 217 4.46 3.74 10.78
C CYS A 217 3.78 2.37 10.71
N TYR A 218 2.78 2.26 9.83
CA TYR A 218 2.03 1.03 9.61
C TYR A 218 2.15 0.56 8.15
N LEU A 219 2.46 -0.72 7.99
CA LEU A 219 2.31 -1.44 6.74
C LEU A 219 0.85 -1.85 6.52
N ARG A 220 0.51 -2.18 5.26
CA ARG A 220 -0.87 -2.46 4.85
C ARG A 220 -1.02 -3.87 4.31
N MET A 221 -1.90 -4.68 4.91
CA MET A 221 -2.16 -6.07 4.51
C MET A 221 -3.66 -6.33 4.25
N GLY A 222 -3.99 -7.30 3.41
CA GLY A 222 -5.38 -7.75 3.18
C GLY A 222 -6.18 -6.93 2.16
N GLY A 223 -7.43 -7.36 1.90
CA GLY A 223 -8.32 -6.74 0.91
C GLY A 223 -9.10 -5.51 1.43
N GLY A 224 -9.27 -5.39 2.75
CA GLY A 224 -10.02 -4.30 3.38
C GLY A 224 -9.26 -2.97 3.54
N LYS A 225 -8.08 -2.84 2.94
CA LYS A 225 -7.23 -1.63 3.02
C LYS A 225 -7.96 -0.32 2.70
N PRO A 226 -8.85 -0.24 1.69
CA PRO A 226 -9.56 1.01 1.39
C PRO A 226 -10.54 1.45 2.49
N LEU A 227 -10.95 0.52 3.37
CA LEU A 227 -11.88 0.75 4.47
C LEU A 227 -11.15 0.94 5.81
N GLY A 228 -9.82 1.01 5.79
CA GLY A 228 -8.98 1.17 6.98
C GLY A 228 -8.45 -0.12 7.60
N PHE A 229 -8.98 -1.30 7.23
CA PHE A 229 -8.48 -2.58 7.76
C PHE A 229 -7.02 -2.85 7.38
N GLY A 230 -6.36 -3.70 8.18
CA GLY A 230 -5.06 -4.28 7.83
C GLY A 230 -3.86 -3.36 8.05
N SER A 231 -3.94 -2.46 9.04
CA SER A 231 -2.77 -1.73 9.55
C SER A 231 -1.95 -2.67 10.42
N VAL A 232 -0.70 -2.91 10.05
CA VAL A 232 0.21 -3.77 10.82
C VAL A 232 1.52 -3.04 11.06
N ARG A 233 2.07 -3.18 12.26
CA ARG A 233 3.42 -2.74 12.57
C ARG A 233 4.31 -3.97 12.71
N LEU A 234 5.53 -3.88 12.22
CA LEU A 234 6.57 -4.89 12.43
C LEU A 234 7.59 -4.35 13.43
N SER A 235 8.15 -5.24 14.24
CA SER A 235 9.22 -4.94 15.16
C SER A 235 10.05 -6.20 15.39
N VAL A 236 11.36 -6.07 15.44
CA VAL A 236 12.25 -7.14 15.87
C VAL A 236 12.10 -7.36 17.38
N VAL A 237 12.04 -8.61 17.83
CA VAL A 237 11.88 -8.96 19.25
C VAL A 237 13.24 -8.92 19.94
N GLU A 238 13.45 -8.00 20.88
CA GLU A 238 14.67 -7.94 21.69
C GLU A 238 14.57 -8.81 22.96
N PRO A 239 15.68 -9.41 23.47
CA PRO A 239 17.07 -9.35 22.99
C PRO A 239 17.47 -10.48 22.01
N ALA A 240 16.53 -11.36 21.63
CA ALA A 240 16.81 -12.60 20.90
C ALA A 240 16.63 -12.52 19.38
N GLY A 241 16.17 -11.39 18.84
CA GLY A 241 15.57 -11.30 17.50
C GLY A 241 16.54 -11.14 16.33
N LEU A 242 17.86 -11.15 16.56
CA LEU A 242 18.85 -10.96 15.50
C LEU A 242 20.04 -11.92 15.64
N ASP A 243 20.16 -12.82 14.66
CA ASP A 243 21.33 -13.68 14.50
C ASP A 243 21.65 -13.81 13.01
N LEU A 244 22.45 -12.88 12.49
CA LEU A 244 22.93 -12.90 11.11
C LEU A 244 24.43 -13.17 11.11
N ARG A 245 24.85 -14.00 10.15
CA ARG A 245 26.22 -14.50 10.06
C ARG A 245 26.66 -14.49 8.61
N ASP A 246 27.91 -14.11 8.36
CA ASP A 246 28.51 -14.32 7.06
C ASP A 246 29.00 -15.77 6.87
N GLY A 247 29.50 -16.09 5.67
CA GLY A 247 29.97 -17.43 5.35
C GLY A 247 31.17 -17.89 6.19
N ALA A 248 32.03 -16.97 6.64
CA ALA A 248 33.17 -17.30 7.48
C ALA A 248 32.72 -17.67 8.91
N ALA A 249 31.78 -16.91 9.48
CA ALA A 249 31.21 -17.20 10.79
C ALA A 249 30.46 -18.54 10.80
N ILE A 250 29.65 -18.79 9.75
CA ILE A 250 28.94 -20.07 9.58
C ILE A 250 29.94 -21.23 9.47
N ARG A 251 31.00 -21.09 8.66
CA ARG A 251 32.05 -22.12 8.52
C ARG A 251 32.72 -22.42 9.85
N SER A 252 33.05 -21.38 10.63
CA SER A 252 33.69 -21.54 11.93
C SER A 252 32.77 -22.26 12.93
N ASP A 253 31.47 -21.97 12.92
CA ASP A 253 30.48 -22.68 13.74
C ASP A 253 30.39 -24.16 13.38
N TYR A 254 30.32 -24.49 12.08
CA TYR A 254 30.30 -25.87 11.62
C TYR A 254 31.55 -26.64 12.03
N ALA A 255 32.73 -26.02 11.94
CA ALA A 255 33.99 -26.63 12.37
C ALA A 255 34.03 -26.98 13.87
N ARG A 256 33.21 -26.30 14.70
CA ARG A 256 33.04 -26.57 16.14
C ARG A 256 31.77 -27.36 16.46
N PHE A 257 31.22 -28.09 15.49
CA PHE A 257 29.97 -28.84 15.65
C PHE A 257 28.78 -27.98 16.14
N GLY A 258 28.68 -26.75 15.65
CA GLY A 258 27.57 -25.83 15.91
C GLY A 258 27.76 -24.94 17.14
N GLY A 259 28.85 -25.09 17.89
CA GLY A 259 29.19 -24.17 18.97
C GLY A 259 29.54 -22.78 18.43
N PRO A 260 28.95 -21.68 18.96
CA PRO A 260 29.24 -20.33 18.47
C PRO A 260 30.73 -20.02 18.64
N SER A 261 31.41 -19.77 17.51
CA SER A 261 32.82 -19.36 17.49
C SER A 261 32.95 -17.85 17.34
N THR A 262 33.71 -17.20 18.22
CA THR A 262 34.08 -15.78 18.07
C THR A 262 35.35 -15.57 17.25
N ALA A 263 35.98 -16.64 16.77
CA ALA A 263 37.32 -16.57 16.20
C ALA A 263 37.37 -15.97 14.78
N GLU A 264 36.33 -16.19 13.96
CA GLU A 264 36.34 -15.80 12.54
C GLU A 264 34.95 -15.39 12.03
N GLY A 265 34.94 -14.45 11.08
CA GLY A 265 33.75 -13.98 10.37
C GLY A 265 32.92 -12.92 11.10
N ARG A 266 31.99 -12.31 10.36
CA ARG A 266 31.08 -11.26 10.84
C ARG A 266 29.80 -11.87 11.40
N ARG A 267 29.43 -11.43 12.60
CA ARG A 267 28.14 -11.74 13.26
C ARG A 267 27.44 -10.43 13.59
N LEU A 268 26.16 -10.34 13.25
CA LEU A 268 25.33 -9.17 13.54
C LEU A 268 24.31 -9.56 14.58
N ARG A 269 24.38 -8.88 15.73
CA ARG A 269 23.57 -9.19 16.91
C ARG A 269 23.12 -7.95 17.67
N SER A 270 23.55 -6.78 17.23
CA SER A 270 23.27 -5.51 17.90
C SER A 270 22.43 -4.58 17.03
N ASN A 271 21.78 -3.60 17.67
CA ASN A 271 21.13 -2.52 16.94
C ASN A 271 22.16 -1.71 16.12
N ASP A 272 23.39 -1.56 16.59
CA ASP A 272 24.44 -0.85 15.84
C ASP A 272 24.77 -1.56 14.53
N ASP A 273 24.79 -2.90 14.52
CA ASP A 273 24.94 -3.68 13.29
C ASP A 273 23.79 -3.44 12.30
N VAL A 274 22.56 -3.37 12.82
CA VAL A 274 21.35 -3.09 12.03
C VAL A 274 21.45 -1.70 11.41
N GLN A 275 21.79 -0.69 12.21
CA GLN A 275 21.91 0.69 11.72
C GLN A 275 23.02 0.83 10.68
N ALA A 276 24.14 0.11 10.83
CA ALA A 276 25.22 0.11 9.84
C ALA A 276 24.76 -0.44 8.48
N LEU A 277 23.96 -1.52 8.45
CA LEU A 277 23.41 -2.06 7.21
C LEU A 277 22.34 -1.15 6.60
N ILE A 278 21.46 -0.57 7.43
CA ILE A 278 20.47 0.41 6.97
C ILE A 278 21.18 1.62 6.35
N ALA A 279 22.29 2.09 6.93
CA ALA A 279 23.07 3.20 6.40
C ALA A 279 23.62 2.90 4.99
N VAL A 280 24.08 1.67 4.72
CA VAL A 280 24.50 1.26 3.37
C VAL A 280 23.35 1.37 2.37
N TYR A 281 22.17 0.84 2.70
CA TYR A 281 20.99 1.00 1.85
C TYR A 281 20.61 2.46 1.63
N ARG A 282 20.66 3.29 2.69
CA ARG A 282 20.34 4.71 2.60
C ARG A 282 21.32 5.49 1.71
N GLY A 283 22.59 5.08 1.66
CA GLY A 283 23.60 5.66 0.77
C GLY A 283 23.45 5.25 -0.70
N ASP A 284 23.07 3.99 -0.96
CA ASP A 284 23.01 3.45 -2.33
C ASP A 284 21.71 3.79 -3.06
N LEU A 285 20.58 3.90 -2.35
CA LEU A 285 19.28 4.16 -2.98
C LEU A 285 19.25 5.48 -3.80
N PRO A 286 19.74 6.63 -3.31
CA PRO A 286 19.78 7.86 -4.10
C PRO A 286 20.56 7.70 -5.41
N ILE A 287 21.67 6.97 -5.40
CA ILE A 287 22.48 6.69 -6.60
C ILE A 287 21.68 5.84 -7.59
N ALA A 288 21.04 4.78 -7.11
CA ALA A 288 20.19 3.91 -7.94
C ALA A 288 19.00 4.66 -8.57
N LEU A 289 18.48 5.67 -7.88
CA LEU A 289 17.40 6.55 -8.36
C LEU A 289 17.92 7.77 -9.15
N ARG A 290 19.19 7.77 -9.58
CA ARG A 290 19.83 8.86 -10.36
C ARG A 290 19.72 10.23 -9.67
N SER A 291 19.75 10.23 -8.33
CA SER A 291 19.66 11.40 -7.46
C SER A 291 20.76 11.37 -6.39
N PRO A 292 22.06 11.27 -6.76
CA PRO A 292 23.14 10.95 -5.82
C PRO A 292 23.39 12.01 -4.73
N HIS A 293 22.94 13.24 -4.93
CA HIS A 293 23.06 14.33 -3.95
C HIS A 293 21.83 14.49 -3.05
N ALA A 294 20.76 13.73 -3.29
CA ALA A 294 19.57 13.78 -2.45
C ALA A 294 19.79 12.98 -1.16
N ALA A 295 19.39 13.55 -0.02
CA ALA A 295 19.30 12.78 1.21
C ALA A 295 18.23 11.70 1.06
N PHE A 296 18.43 10.55 1.72
CA PHE A 296 17.51 9.41 1.64
C PHE A 296 16.07 9.79 2.01
N ASP A 297 15.88 10.53 3.11
CA ASP A 297 14.55 10.94 3.58
C ASP A 297 13.92 12.03 2.68
N ASP A 298 14.71 12.65 1.80
CA ASP A 298 14.23 13.63 0.83
C ASP A 298 13.77 13.02 -0.50
N LEU A 299 14.09 11.75 -0.75
CA LEU A 299 13.66 11.04 -1.94
C LEU A 299 12.12 10.99 -2.01
N PRO A 300 11.49 11.40 -3.12
CA PRO A 300 10.03 11.42 -3.23
C PRO A 300 9.35 10.09 -2.96
N ILE A 301 9.99 8.96 -3.29
CA ILE A 301 9.45 7.62 -3.01
C ILE A 301 9.51 7.27 -1.52
N ILE A 302 10.53 7.73 -0.79
CA ILE A 302 10.67 7.51 0.65
C ILE A 302 9.68 8.39 1.42
N LYS A 303 9.58 9.67 1.09
CA LYS A 303 8.52 10.57 1.59
C LYS A 303 7.13 9.99 1.29
N ALA A 304 6.96 9.56 0.04
CA ALA A 304 5.94 8.64 -0.48
C ALA A 304 5.42 7.63 0.54
N PHE A 305 6.34 6.72 0.81
CA PHE A 305 6.12 5.55 1.64
C PHE A 305 5.86 5.92 3.10
N LEU A 306 6.66 6.81 3.69
CA LEU A 306 6.53 7.21 5.11
C LEU A 306 5.22 7.95 5.37
N ASN A 307 4.79 8.84 4.46
CA ASN A 307 3.50 9.51 4.59
C ASN A 307 2.33 8.53 4.44
N ALA A 308 2.46 7.54 3.55
CA ALA A 308 1.46 6.50 3.42
C ALA A 308 1.40 5.59 4.67
N SER A 309 2.53 5.28 5.30
CA SER A 309 2.60 4.40 6.47
C SER A 309 2.14 5.09 7.74
N ARG A 310 2.50 6.36 7.95
CA ARG A 310 2.02 7.16 9.09
C ARG A 310 0.56 7.55 8.95
N GLY A 311 0.10 7.70 7.71
CA GLY A 311 -1.21 8.27 7.45
C GLY A 311 -1.24 9.77 7.77
N GLY A 312 -2.42 10.33 7.57
CA GLY A 312 -2.65 11.77 7.66
C GLY A 312 -3.49 12.21 8.85
N GLY A 313 -3.41 13.48 9.21
CA GLY A 313 -4.32 14.13 10.15
C GLY A 313 -5.74 14.32 9.60
N LEU A 314 -5.91 14.18 8.27
CA LEU A 314 -7.23 14.21 7.63
C LEU A 314 -7.84 12.80 7.51
N PRO A 315 -9.16 12.66 7.61
CA PRO A 315 -9.84 11.39 7.39
C PRO A 315 -9.52 10.79 6.01
N VAL A 316 -9.09 9.53 6.00
CA VAL A 316 -8.91 8.77 4.75
C VAL A 316 -10.22 8.05 4.43
N HIS A 317 -10.79 8.31 3.26
CA HIS A 317 -12.04 7.72 2.81
C HIS A 317 -12.05 7.55 1.30
N TYR A 318 -12.93 6.70 0.77
CA TYR A 318 -13.09 6.60 -0.69
C TYR A 318 -13.64 7.92 -1.27
N PRO A 319 -13.29 8.33 -2.51
CA PRO A 319 -13.79 9.58 -3.07
C PRO A 319 -15.34 9.62 -3.11
N ARG A 320 -15.92 10.76 -2.72
CA ARG A 320 -17.37 10.93 -2.56
C ARG A 320 -17.83 12.35 -2.90
N THR A 321 -19.07 12.50 -3.36
CA THR A 321 -19.65 13.79 -3.78
C THR A 321 -20.19 14.63 -2.63
N GLN A 322 -20.16 14.10 -1.40
CA GLN A 322 -20.65 14.77 -0.19
C GLN A 322 -19.74 14.43 0.98
N VAL A 323 -19.76 15.24 2.03
CA VAL A 323 -18.95 14.98 3.24
C VAL A 323 -19.39 13.69 3.95
N ALA A 324 -20.69 13.39 3.95
CA ALA A 324 -21.20 12.14 4.50
C ALA A 324 -21.08 10.99 3.48
N PRO A 325 -20.81 9.74 3.93
CA PRO A 325 -20.91 8.56 3.09
C PRO A 325 -22.30 8.45 2.45
N ASN A 326 -22.35 8.12 1.16
CA ASN A 326 -23.62 7.94 0.46
C ASN A 326 -24.35 6.70 1.03
N PRO A 327 -25.61 6.82 1.50
CA PRO A 327 -26.38 5.70 2.05
C PRO A 327 -26.53 4.51 1.11
N SER A 328 -26.60 4.76 -0.19
CA SER A 328 -26.73 3.73 -1.24
C SER A 328 -25.39 3.18 -1.70
N GLY A 329 -24.26 3.58 -1.09
CA GLY A 329 -22.92 3.10 -1.47
C GLY A 329 -22.45 3.53 -2.85
N GLU A 330 -23.12 4.52 -3.47
CA GLU A 330 -22.87 4.95 -4.86
C GLU A 330 -21.65 5.87 -5.00
N ASN A 331 -20.52 5.48 -4.42
CA ASN A 331 -19.27 6.24 -4.51
C ASN A 331 -18.77 6.39 -5.96
N TYR A 332 -19.23 5.54 -6.88
CA TYR A 332 -18.90 5.66 -8.30
C TYR A 332 -19.34 7.00 -8.91
N LYS A 333 -20.37 7.65 -8.36
CA LYS A 333 -20.87 8.96 -8.82
C LYS A 333 -19.80 10.05 -8.74
N TRP A 334 -18.86 9.92 -7.80
CA TRP A 334 -17.70 10.82 -7.73
C TRP A 334 -16.88 10.79 -9.02
N PHE A 335 -16.61 9.60 -9.58
CA PHE A 335 -15.82 9.47 -10.80
C PHE A 335 -16.56 9.97 -12.04
N VAL A 336 -17.89 9.90 -12.02
CA VAL A 336 -18.72 10.49 -13.08
C VAL A 336 -18.61 12.02 -12.99
N ALA A 337 -18.89 12.58 -11.81
CA ALA A 337 -18.82 14.02 -11.57
C ALA A 337 -17.44 14.62 -11.87
N ASN A 338 -16.36 13.95 -11.45
CA ASN A 338 -14.98 14.37 -11.71
C ASN A 338 -14.61 14.43 -13.20
N GLU A 339 -15.33 13.70 -14.07
CA GLU A 339 -15.10 13.74 -15.52
C GLU A 339 -16.14 14.58 -16.28
N THR A 340 -17.25 14.97 -15.64
CA THR A 340 -18.25 15.84 -16.23
C THR A 340 -17.64 17.20 -16.59
N ASP A 341 -17.86 17.63 -17.83
CA ASP A 341 -17.51 18.98 -18.27
C ASP A 341 -18.63 19.95 -17.86
N SER A 342 -18.29 20.91 -17.01
CA SER A 342 -19.21 21.92 -16.50
C SER A 342 -18.48 23.25 -16.51
N GLN A 343 -19.06 24.25 -17.19
CA GLN A 343 -18.52 25.61 -17.22
C GLN A 343 -18.49 26.27 -15.83
N SER A 344 -19.24 25.75 -14.85
CA SER A 344 -19.31 26.27 -13.49
C SER A 344 -18.53 25.43 -12.46
N ARG A 345 -18.09 24.21 -12.80
CA ARG A 345 -17.41 23.29 -11.89
C ARG A 345 -16.28 22.53 -12.58
N HIS A 346 -15.04 22.99 -12.39
CA HIS A 346 -13.84 22.27 -12.82
C HIS A 346 -13.45 21.21 -11.78
N GLU A 347 -14.21 20.11 -11.72
CA GLU A 347 -14.05 19.00 -10.77
C GLU A 347 -13.06 17.93 -11.25
N ARG A 348 -12.28 18.18 -12.30
CA ARG A 348 -11.29 17.25 -12.90
C ARG A 348 -10.04 17.06 -12.03
N TYR A 349 -10.18 16.43 -10.87
CA TYR A 349 -9.08 16.20 -9.92
C TYR A 349 -8.22 15.00 -10.29
N SER A 350 -6.91 15.15 -10.12
CA SER A 350 -5.94 14.05 -10.08
C SER A 350 -5.72 13.60 -8.63
N LEU A 351 -5.27 12.36 -8.43
CA LEU A 351 -4.87 11.89 -7.09
C LEU A 351 -3.70 12.75 -6.57
N PRO A 352 -3.68 13.13 -5.28
CA PRO A 352 -2.59 13.91 -4.71
C PRO A 352 -1.28 13.13 -4.72
N ASN A 353 -0.14 13.85 -4.77
CA ASN A 353 1.17 13.25 -4.54
C ASN A 353 1.41 13.16 -3.03
N LEU A 354 1.49 11.94 -2.50
CA LEU A 354 1.71 11.71 -1.08
C LEU A 354 3.07 12.23 -0.59
N ALA A 355 4.05 12.48 -1.47
CA ALA A 355 5.35 13.03 -1.06
C ALA A 355 5.26 14.51 -0.63
N ALA A 356 4.25 15.24 -1.12
CA ALA A 356 4.17 16.70 -1.02
C ALA A 356 3.16 17.19 0.02
N ALA A 357 2.19 16.37 0.44
CA ALA A 357 1.19 16.78 1.42
C ALA A 357 0.52 15.61 2.13
N ASP A 358 0.21 15.84 3.40
CA ASP A 358 -0.80 15.12 4.16
C ASP A 358 -2.20 15.55 3.66
N ARG A 359 -2.76 14.82 2.71
CA ARG A 359 -4.14 15.08 2.25
C ARG A 359 -4.92 13.78 2.10
N GLY A 360 -6.08 13.73 2.77
CA GLY A 360 -7.13 12.75 2.49
C GLY A 360 -7.63 12.85 1.03
N LEU A 361 -8.46 11.89 0.64
CA LEU A 361 -9.03 11.85 -0.72
C LEU A 361 -10.15 12.90 -0.88
N TRP A 362 -10.37 13.34 -2.11
CA TRP A 362 -11.24 14.50 -2.41
C TRP A 362 -12.72 14.24 -2.08
N VAL A 363 -13.37 15.27 -1.54
CA VAL A 363 -14.83 15.44 -1.54
C VAL A 363 -15.15 16.53 -2.55
N LEU A 364 -15.98 16.24 -3.56
CA LEU A 364 -16.45 17.28 -4.50
C LEU A 364 -17.43 18.19 -3.75
N LYS A 365 -17.29 19.50 -3.90
CA LYS A 365 -18.15 20.50 -3.27
C LYS A 365 -19.24 20.95 -4.24
#